data_AF-A0A851TMI9-F1
#
_entry.id   AF-A0A851TMI9-F1
#
_cell.length_a   1.000
_cell.length_b   1.000
_cell.length_c   1.000
_cell.angle_alpha   90.00
_cell.angle_beta   90.00
_cell.angle_gamma   90.00
#
_symmetry.space_group_name_H-M   'P 1'
#
loop_
_entity.id
_entity.type
_entity.pdbx_description
1 polymer ?
#
loop_
_entity_poly.entity_id
_entity_poly.type
_entity_poly.pdbx_seq_one_letter_code
_entity_poly.pdbx_strand_id
1 'polypeptide(L)'
;PKTNVVFLKVHKSASSTVMNILFRFGETHNLTFAFPLNGGSQLFYPHHFMAKFVQGFSPGSAPQFNILCHHMRFLHPEVQRVVPSTAIYFSILRNPVQLMESSFVYYKGTSSFSRARNLEEFLHEPYRFYNPKIADSHYAKNLMTFDFGFNPDGDVTPKRVHLMLKAIEASFDLLLISEYFDESMVLLKETLCWDLDSVVSFPLNIRDSSTRSPLSDSMVEKIKKWNRLDWEIYIHFNKTFWERIDRDIGRERMQREVRALQQRQAELAEICLQGKGSVAPKEIKDSSLMPLQFGSAKILGYNIRQGLDKKTERMCRQLVTPELQYSSALYKKQFLQKLQ
;
A
#
# COMPACT_ATOMS: atom_id res chain seq x y z
N PRO A 1 -8.80 8.58 -19.56
CA PRO A 1 -8.02 7.93 -18.47
C PRO A 1 -6.83 8.81 -18.05
N LYS A 2 -6.61 8.97 -16.73
CA LYS A 2 -5.44 9.64 -16.17
C LYS A 2 -4.27 8.64 -16.12
N THR A 3 -3.06 9.09 -16.49
CA THR A 3 -1.87 8.22 -16.58
C THR A 3 -0.72 8.65 -15.68
N ASN A 4 -0.70 9.91 -15.25
CA ASN A 4 0.28 10.42 -14.29
C ASN A 4 -0.28 10.27 -12.88
N VAL A 5 0.39 9.47 -12.05
CA VAL A 5 -0.15 9.00 -10.77
C VAL A 5 0.97 8.93 -9.74
N VAL A 6 0.71 9.49 -8.56
CA VAL A 6 1.53 9.29 -7.36
C VAL A 6 0.71 8.51 -6.36
N PHE A 7 1.19 7.34 -5.99
CA PHE A 7 0.64 6.55 -4.90
C PHE A 7 1.62 6.53 -3.73
N LEU A 8 1.29 7.23 -2.64
CA LEU A 8 2.03 7.06 -1.40
C LEU A 8 1.65 5.72 -0.78
N LYS A 9 2.58 4.77 -0.88
CA LYS A 9 2.40 3.43 -0.35
C LYS A 9 2.60 3.41 1.17
N VAL A 10 1.50 3.43 1.92
CA VAL A 10 1.50 3.24 3.37
C VAL A 10 1.76 1.77 3.70
N HIS A 11 2.54 1.52 4.75
CA HIS A 11 2.85 0.16 5.19
C HIS A 11 1.61 -0.54 5.76
N LYS A 12 1.46 -1.83 5.44
CA LYS A 12 0.43 -2.73 6.01
C LYS A 12 -1.03 -2.27 5.82
N SER A 13 -1.32 -1.45 4.80
CA SER A 13 -2.65 -0.94 4.45
C SER A 13 -3.17 -1.46 3.09
N ALA A 14 -3.03 -2.77 2.82
CA ALA A 14 -3.39 -3.39 1.53
C ALA A 14 -2.70 -2.77 0.29
N SER A 15 -1.61 -2.03 0.52
CA SER A 15 -0.98 -1.19 -0.48
C SER A 15 -0.20 -1.98 -1.54
N SER A 16 0.19 -3.23 -1.27
CA SER A 16 0.73 -4.16 -2.29
C SER A 16 -0.31 -4.53 -3.36
N THR A 17 -1.59 -4.63 -3.00
CA THR A 17 -2.68 -4.88 -3.96
C THR A 17 -2.87 -3.68 -4.88
N VAL A 18 -2.91 -2.46 -4.32
CA VAL A 18 -2.98 -1.21 -5.10
C VAL A 18 -1.77 -1.05 -6.02
N MET A 19 -0.56 -1.38 -5.53
CA MET A 19 0.64 -1.35 -6.35
C MET A 19 0.58 -2.33 -7.53
N ASN A 20 0.01 -3.53 -7.35
CA ASN A 20 -0.22 -4.47 -8.45
C ASN A 20 -1.20 -3.90 -9.50
N ILE A 21 -2.29 -3.24 -9.07
CA ILE A 21 -3.20 -2.52 -9.97
C ILE A 21 -2.43 -1.47 -10.81
N LEU A 22 -1.60 -0.65 -10.17
CA LEU A 22 -0.80 0.38 -10.86
C LEU A 22 0.23 -0.23 -11.83
N PHE A 23 0.87 -1.33 -11.44
CA PHE A 23 1.80 -2.07 -12.29
C PHE A 23 1.12 -2.62 -13.53
N ARG A 24 -0.05 -3.25 -13.38
CA ARG A 24 -0.85 -3.76 -14.50
C ARG A 24 -1.30 -2.64 -15.43
N PHE A 25 -1.85 -1.57 -14.86
CA PHE A 25 -2.30 -0.43 -15.65
C PHE A 25 -1.15 0.19 -16.43
N GLY A 26 -0.01 0.46 -15.78
CA GLY A 26 1.15 1.04 -16.44
C GLY A 26 1.79 0.11 -17.46
N GLU A 27 1.84 -1.20 -17.22
CA GLU A 27 2.33 -2.16 -18.21
C GLU A 27 1.46 -2.18 -19.46
N THR A 28 0.14 -2.22 -19.31
CA THR A 28 -0.84 -2.23 -20.41
C THR A 28 -0.75 -0.96 -21.26
N HIS A 29 -0.50 0.19 -20.63
CA HIS A 29 -0.45 1.49 -21.30
C HIS A 29 0.98 1.95 -21.66
N ASN A 30 1.98 1.07 -21.53
CA ASN A 30 3.40 1.39 -21.79
C ASN A 30 3.89 2.64 -21.03
N LEU A 31 3.45 2.82 -19.80
CA LEU A 31 3.84 3.93 -18.93
C LEU A 31 5.18 3.67 -18.26
N THR A 32 5.83 4.77 -17.87
CA THR A 32 7.10 4.73 -17.13
C THR A 32 6.88 4.80 -15.62
N PHE A 33 7.67 4.02 -14.89
CA PHE A 33 7.65 3.99 -13.42
C PHE A 33 8.92 4.63 -12.85
N ALA A 34 8.75 5.41 -11.78
CA ALA A 34 9.85 5.94 -10.99
C ALA A 34 10.38 4.84 -10.03
N PHE A 35 11.26 3.97 -10.55
CA PHE A 35 11.86 2.90 -9.77
C PHE A 35 12.97 3.41 -8.84
N PRO A 36 13.22 2.73 -7.69
CA PRO A 36 14.42 2.96 -6.90
C PRO A 36 15.70 2.69 -7.69
N LEU A 37 16.80 3.34 -7.27
CA LEU A 37 18.14 3.09 -7.79
C LEU A 37 18.44 1.58 -7.83
N ASN A 38 19.01 1.12 -8.95
CA ASN A 38 19.40 -0.27 -9.18
C ASN A 38 18.27 -1.31 -9.04
N GLY A 39 17.00 -0.88 -9.12
CA GLY A 39 15.86 -1.78 -8.99
C GLY A 39 15.59 -2.25 -7.56
N GLY A 40 15.99 -1.45 -6.57
CA GLY A 40 15.64 -1.70 -5.16
C GLY A 40 14.14 -1.75 -4.90
N SER A 41 13.75 -2.18 -3.70
CA SER A 41 12.33 -2.33 -3.31
C SER A 41 11.71 -1.06 -2.71
N GLN A 42 12.53 -0.10 -2.28
CA GLN A 42 12.09 1.12 -1.59
C GLN A 42 12.94 2.33 -2.03
N LEU A 43 12.36 3.52 -1.96
CA LEU A 43 12.99 4.79 -2.35
C LEU A 43 13.78 5.40 -1.18
N PHE A 44 14.82 4.68 -0.74
CA PHE A 44 15.74 5.08 0.33
C PHE A 44 15.09 5.31 1.71
N TYR A 45 14.00 4.59 1.96
CA TYR A 45 13.33 4.53 3.25
C TYR A 45 14.27 3.93 4.32
N PRO A 46 14.33 4.46 5.56
CA PRO A 46 13.36 5.33 6.23
C PRO A 46 13.65 6.85 6.14
N HIS A 47 14.61 7.26 5.32
CA HIS A 47 14.87 8.69 5.11
C HIS A 47 13.79 9.33 4.23
N HIS A 48 13.57 10.64 4.38
CA HIS A 48 12.71 11.40 3.48
C HIS A 48 13.10 11.19 2.03
N PHE A 49 12.09 11.02 1.19
CA PHE A 49 12.24 10.85 -0.23
C PHE A 49 12.99 12.04 -0.83
N MET A 50 13.91 11.75 -1.74
CA MET A 50 14.56 12.73 -2.61
C MET A 50 14.49 12.23 -4.04
N ALA A 51 14.32 13.15 -4.99
CA ALA A 51 14.19 12.80 -6.40
C ALA A 51 15.40 12.01 -6.93
N LYS A 52 16.59 12.26 -6.38
CA LYS A 52 17.83 11.54 -6.69
C LYS A 52 17.81 10.04 -6.35
N PHE A 53 16.83 9.57 -5.58
CA PHE A 53 16.67 8.14 -5.28
C PHE A 53 15.90 7.37 -6.36
N VAL A 54 15.47 8.06 -7.43
CA VAL A 54 14.81 7.47 -8.58
C VAL A 54 15.84 7.16 -9.67
N GLN A 55 15.83 5.91 -10.16
CA GLN A 55 16.66 5.47 -11.27
C GLN A 55 16.38 6.32 -12.52
N GLY A 56 17.44 6.88 -13.12
CA GLY A 56 17.33 7.70 -14.33
C GLY A 56 16.90 9.14 -14.06
N PHE A 57 16.66 9.55 -12.81
CA PHE A 57 16.45 10.95 -12.49
C PHE A 57 17.72 11.77 -12.76
N SER A 58 17.55 12.95 -13.37
CA SER A 58 18.62 13.91 -13.63
C SER A 58 18.15 15.31 -13.21
N PRO A 59 18.93 16.05 -12.39
CA PRO A 59 18.59 17.42 -12.03
C PRO A 59 18.47 18.32 -13.28
N GLY A 60 17.43 19.14 -13.35
CA GLY A 60 17.21 20.09 -14.44
C GLY A 60 16.40 19.55 -15.62
N SER A 61 16.16 18.24 -15.68
CA SER A 61 15.21 17.67 -16.64
C SER A 61 13.77 17.87 -16.19
N ALA A 62 12.84 17.99 -17.15
CA ALA A 62 11.41 17.94 -16.84
C ALA A 62 11.05 16.60 -16.16
N PRO A 63 10.01 16.55 -15.31
CA PRO A 63 9.54 15.29 -14.73
C PRO A 63 9.25 14.23 -15.81
N GLN A 64 9.74 13.01 -15.61
CA GLN A 64 9.81 12.00 -16.68
C GLN A 64 8.97 10.76 -16.42
N PHE A 65 8.48 10.56 -15.20
CA PHE A 65 7.83 9.31 -14.82
C PHE A 65 6.32 9.48 -14.69
N ASN A 66 5.58 8.53 -15.25
CA ASN A 66 4.12 8.53 -15.15
C ASN A 66 3.68 8.05 -13.76
N ILE A 67 4.28 6.99 -13.23
CA ILE A 67 3.81 6.34 -12.00
C ILE A 67 4.92 6.30 -10.94
N LEU A 68 4.65 6.84 -9.75
CA LEU A 68 5.47 6.70 -8.55
C LEU A 68 4.67 5.94 -7.48
N CYS A 69 5.10 4.72 -7.10
CA CYS A 69 4.29 3.85 -6.24
C CYS A 69 5.06 2.95 -5.26
N HIS A 70 6.40 3.08 -5.18
CA HIS A 70 7.23 2.34 -4.22
C HIS A 70 7.19 2.99 -2.84
N HIS A 71 7.53 2.20 -1.80
CA HIS A 71 7.62 2.71 -0.44
C HIS A 71 8.64 3.86 -0.33
N MET A 72 8.21 4.95 0.32
CA MET A 72 9.01 6.14 0.57
C MET A 72 8.52 6.82 1.84
N ARG A 73 9.35 7.67 2.44
CA ARG A 73 8.89 8.65 3.43
C ARG A 73 8.59 9.95 2.70
N PHE A 74 7.33 10.35 2.64
CA PHE A 74 6.86 11.38 1.73
C PHE A 74 7.54 12.75 1.95
N LEU A 75 7.87 13.42 0.84
CA LEU A 75 8.33 14.81 0.83
C LEU A 75 7.83 15.47 -0.46
N HIS A 76 6.72 16.20 -0.36
CA HIS A 76 5.99 16.72 -1.53
C HIS A 76 6.86 17.49 -2.54
N PRO A 77 7.72 18.44 -2.13
CA PRO A 77 8.56 19.19 -3.08
C PRO A 77 9.51 18.30 -3.90
N GLU A 78 9.98 17.18 -3.33
CA GLU A 78 10.85 16.25 -4.04
C GLU A 78 10.06 15.32 -4.98
N VAL A 79 8.83 14.95 -4.61
CA VAL A 79 7.95 14.14 -5.47
C VAL A 79 7.57 14.90 -6.75
N GLN A 80 7.27 16.20 -6.64
CA GLN A 80 6.92 17.05 -7.79
C GLN A 80 8.04 17.17 -8.84
N ARG A 81 9.28 16.83 -8.49
CA ARG A 81 10.42 16.84 -9.42
C ARG A 81 10.48 15.59 -10.29
N VAL A 82 9.74 14.54 -9.93
CA VAL A 82 9.83 13.20 -10.55
C VAL A 82 8.65 12.96 -11.49
N VAL A 83 7.46 13.43 -11.11
CA VAL A 83 6.20 13.24 -11.83
C VAL A 83 5.64 14.57 -12.36
N PRO A 84 4.92 14.58 -13.50
CA PRO A 84 4.32 15.80 -14.04
C PRO A 84 3.36 16.48 -13.05
N SER A 85 3.19 17.81 -13.16
CA SER A 85 2.27 18.59 -12.32
C SER A 85 0.79 18.19 -12.48
N THR A 86 0.45 17.47 -13.55
CA THR A 86 -0.89 16.92 -13.78
C THR A 86 -1.12 15.59 -13.06
N ALA A 87 -0.14 15.09 -12.30
CA ALA A 87 -0.27 13.80 -11.62
C ALA A 87 -1.34 13.85 -10.54
N ILE A 88 -2.12 12.77 -10.43
CA ILE A 88 -3.09 12.58 -9.36
C ILE A 88 -2.38 11.91 -8.18
N TYR A 89 -2.45 12.53 -7.01
CA TYR A 89 -1.84 12.07 -5.77
C TYR A 89 -2.88 11.33 -4.94
N PHE A 90 -2.60 10.09 -4.58
CA PHE A 90 -3.46 9.34 -3.69
C PHE A 90 -2.67 8.46 -2.72
N SER A 91 -3.33 8.03 -1.66
CA SER A 91 -2.77 7.12 -0.66
C SER A 91 -3.86 6.16 -0.15
N ILE A 92 -3.49 5.19 0.65
CA ILE A 92 -4.43 4.26 1.31
C ILE A 92 -4.12 4.15 2.80
N LEU A 93 -5.12 4.45 3.61
CA LEU A 93 -5.06 4.40 5.06
C LEU A 93 -5.60 3.07 5.60
N ARG A 94 -5.31 2.81 6.86
CA ARG A 94 -5.88 1.69 7.62
C ARG A 94 -6.15 2.11 9.05
N ASN A 95 -7.13 1.50 9.69
CA ASN A 95 -7.40 1.68 11.10
C ASN A 95 -6.12 1.39 11.91
N PRO A 96 -5.63 2.36 12.71
CA PRO A 96 -4.37 2.22 13.46
C PRO A 96 -4.33 1.02 14.41
N VAL A 97 -5.49 0.56 14.88
CA VAL A 97 -5.62 -0.63 15.74
C VAL A 97 -5.19 -1.88 14.97
N GLN A 98 -5.78 -2.09 13.79
CA GLN A 98 -5.43 -3.22 12.93
C GLN A 98 -4.03 -3.07 12.33
N LEU A 99 -3.63 -1.84 12.06
CA LEU A 99 -2.30 -1.52 11.55
C LEU A 99 -1.22 -1.92 12.56
N MET A 100 -1.38 -1.55 13.83
CA MET A 100 -0.42 -1.87 14.89
C MET A 100 -0.28 -3.39 15.09
N GLU A 101 -1.40 -4.12 15.12
CA GLU A 101 -1.36 -5.58 15.25
C GLU A 101 -0.67 -6.22 14.04
N SER A 102 -0.98 -5.77 12.83
CA SER A 102 -0.31 -6.25 11.63
C SER A 102 1.18 -5.86 11.60
N SER A 103 1.54 -4.69 12.12
CA SER A 103 2.92 -4.20 12.18
C SER A 103 3.74 -5.04 13.16
N PHE A 104 3.22 -5.27 14.36
CA PHE A 104 3.90 -6.06 15.40
C PHE A 104 4.27 -7.46 14.91
N VAL A 105 3.35 -8.15 14.24
CA VAL A 105 3.58 -9.52 13.74
C VAL A 105 4.54 -9.53 12.55
N TYR A 106 4.38 -8.60 11.60
CA TYR A 106 5.20 -8.56 10.40
C TYR A 106 6.63 -8.09 10.71
N TYR A 107 6.79 -7.05 11.51
CA TYR A 107 8.10 -6.47 11.88
C TYR A 107 8.65 -7.05 13.18
N LYS A 108 8.25 -8.27 13.55
CA LYS A 108 8.58 -8.87 14.85
C LYS A 108 10.08 -8.86 15.18
N GLY A 109 10.94 -8.98 14.18
CA GLY A 109 12.40 -8.97 14.34
C GLY A 109 13.04 -7.59 14.53
N THR A 110 12.27 -6.49 14.40
CA THR A 110 12.80 -5.13 14.55
C THR A 110 13.11 -4.78 16.00
N SER A 111 13.96 -3.79 16.22
CA SER A 111 14.47 -3.42 17.55
C SER A 111 13.37 -3.14 18.58
N SER A 112 12.26 -2.54 18.13
CA SER A 112 11.11 -2.21 18.99
C SER A 112 10.22 -3.40 19.32
N PHE A 113 10.26 -4.49 18.55
CA PHE A 113 9.34 -5.63 18.71
C PHE A 113 10.02 -6.93 19.10
N SER A 114 11.32 -7.10 18.82
CA SER A 114 12.06 -8.35 18.98
C SER A 114 12.10 -8.85 20.43
N ARG A 115 12.14 -7.93 21.39
CA ARG A 115 12.23 -8.25 22.82
C ARG A 115 10.88 -8.42 23.52
N ALA A 116 9.79 -7.93 22.94
CA ALA A 116 8.45 -8.17 23.49
C ALA A 116 8.03 -9.62 23.19
N ARG A 117 7.29 -10.30 24.05
CA ARG A 117 6.75 -11.65 23.76
C ARG A 117 5.48 -11.55 22.91
N ASN A 118 4.60 -10.62 23.26
CA ASN A 118 3.35 -10.38 22.56
C ASN A 118 3.03 -8.87 22.53
N LEU A 119 1.98 -8.49 21.79
CA LEU A 119 1.60 -7.09 21.61
C LEU A 119 1.11 -6.47 22.93
N GLU A 120 0.47 -7.25 23.81
CA GLU A 120 -0.01 -6.76 25.09
C GLU A 120 1.14 -6.32 26.01
N GLU A 121 2.19 -7.12 26.11
CA GLU A 121 3.41 -6.77 26.86
C GLU A 121 4.07 -5.51 26.29
N PHE A 122 4.15 -5.39 24.95
CA PHE A 122 4.63 -4.16 24.32
C PHE A 122 3.78 -2.95 24.71
N LEU A 123 2.46 -3.05 24.66
CA LEU A 123 1.55 -1.94 24.96
C LEU A 123 1.45 -1.60 26.45
N HIS A 124 1.83 -2.51 27.34
CA HIS A 124 1.88 -2.26 28.78
C HIS A 124 2.97 -1.23 29.13
N GLU A 125 4.17 -1.40 28.54
CA GLU A 125 5.33 -0.52 28.76
C GLU A 125 6.05 -0.21 27.43
N PRO A 126 5.44 0.53 26.50
CA PRO A 126 5.97 0.67 25.14
C PRO A 126 7.35 1.35 25.12
N TYR A 127 7.61 2.29 26.02
CA TYR A 127 8.90 2.98 26.14
C TYR A 127 10.05 2.09 26.64
N ARG A 128 9.78 0.92 27.19
CA ARG A 128 10.82 -0.09 27.50
C ARG A 128 11.39 -0.72 26.23
N PHE A 129 10.56 -0.80 25.19
CA PHE A 129 10.88 -1.45 23.93
C PHE A 129 11.25 -0.45 22.83
N TYR A 130 10.53 0.67 22.78
CA TYR A 130 10.64 1.70 21.75
C TYR A 130 11.71 2.75 22.07
N ASN A 131 12.60 3.00 21.11
CA ASN A 131 13.55 4.11 21.16
C ASN A 131 13.58 4.85 19.81
N PRO A 132 13.19 6.14 19.76
CA PRO A 132 13.07 6.89 18.51
C PRO A 132 14.40 7.12 17.78
N LYS A 133 15.54 6.91 18.44
CA LYS A 133 16.88 7.05 17.84
C LYS A 133 17.32 5.83 17.04
N ILE A 134 16.62 4.71 17.16
CA ILE A 134 16.96 3.47 16.44
C ILE A 134 16.28 3.47 15.06
N ALA A 135 17.04 3.11 14.03
CA ALA A 135 16.67 3.27 12.62
C ALA A 135 15.33 2.60 12.23
N ASP A 136 15.02 1.44 12.80
CA ASP A 136 13.82 0.64 12.48
C ASP A 136 12.66 0.85 13.47
N SER A 137 12.79 1.74 14.46
CA SER A 137 11.74 1.95 15.47
C SER A 137 10.45 2.55 14.91
N HIS A 138 10.51 3.24 13.76
CA HIS A 138 9.36 3.88 13.14
C HIS A 138 8.21 2.91 12.81
N TYR A 139 8.48 1.61 12.64
CA TYR A 139 7.44 0.59 12.46
C TYR A 139 6.51 0.43 13.68
N ALA A 140 6.96 0.86 14.86
CA ALA A 140 6.28 0.60 16.11
C ALA A 140 5.36 1.73 16.60
N LYS A 141 5.40 2.92 15.98
CA LYS A 141 4.63 4.08 16.45
C LYS A 141 4.29 5.03 15.30
N ASN A 142 3.01 5.39 15.19
CA ASN A 142 2.48 6.34 14.22
C ASN A 142 3.03 6.11 12.80
N LEU A 143 2.91 4.87 12.30
CA LEU A 143 3.53 4.45 11.03
C LEU A 143 2.92 5.17 9.82
N MET A 144 1.62 5.46 9.81
CA MET A 144 1.03 6.26 8.73
C MET A 144 1.60 7.69 8.75
N THR A 145 1.64 8.32 9.93
CA THR A 145 2.25 9.63 10.14
C THR A 145 3.69 9.66 9.63
N PHE A 146 4.46 8.60 9.91
CA PHE A 146 5.83 8.45 9.41
C PHE A 146 5.88 8.37 7.88
N ASP A 147 5.06 7.51 7.26
CA ASP A 147 4.97 7.35 5.80
C ASP A 147 4.60 8.68 5.11
N PHE A 148 3.69 9.47 5.69
CA PHE A 148 3.33 10.83 5.23
C PHE A 148 4.44 11.87 5.43
N GLY A 149 5.59 11.50 5.98
CA GLY A 149 6.76 12.38 6.11
C GLY A 149 6.84 13.17 7.41
N PHE A 150 5.87 13.02 8.31
CA PHE A 150 5.84 13.74 9.58
C PHE A 150 6.71 13.04 10.65
N ASN A 151 6.85 13.68 11.81
CA ASN A 151 7.53 13.09 12.97
C ASN A 151 6.52 12.21 13.76
N PRO A 152 6.75 10.89 13.88
CA PRO A 152 5.86 9.98 14.61
C PRO A 152 5.87 10.22 16.13
N ASP A 153 6.85 10.96 16.65
CA ASP A 153 6.98 11.34 18.06
C ASP A 153 6.59 12.80 18.32
N GLY A 154 5.99 13.48 17.34
CA GLY A 154 5.57 14.87 17.50
C GLY A 154 4.45 15.05 18.54
N ASP A 155 4.44 16.19 19.22
CA ASP A 155 3.40 16.48 20.21
C ASP A 155 2.00 16.52 19.56
N VAL A 156 1.04 15.88 20.24
CA VAL A 156 -0.35 15.81 19.82
C VAL A 156 -1.13 17.00 20.38
N THR A 157 -0.87 18.19 19.83
CA THR A 157 -1.67 19.39 20.15
C THR A 157 -2.73 19.62 19.06
N PRO A 158 -3.91 20.18 19.40
CA PRO A 158 -4.96 20.46 18.41
C PRO A 158 -4.45 21.25 17.20
N LYS A 159 -3.60 22.25 17.42
CA LYS A 159 -2.99 23.05 16.35
C LYS A 159 -2.12 22.21 15.42
N ARG A 160 -1.24 21.35 15.97
CA ARG A 160 -0.34 20.52 15.15
C ARG A 160 -1.10 19.45 14.38
N VAL A 161 -2.07 18.79 15.01
CA VAL A 161 -2.94 17.82 14.35
C VAL A 161 -3.69 18.49 13.20
N HIS A 162 -4.30 19.65 13.44
CA HIS A 162 -5.01 20.38 12.40
C HIS A 162 -4.11 20.76 11.20
N LEU A 163 -2.91 21.27 11.47
CA LEU A 163 -1.95 21.61 10.41
C LEU A 163 -1.48 20.38 9.62
N MET A 164 -1.25 19.25 10.30
CA MET A 164 -0.89 17.99 9.66
C MET A 164 -2.01 17.50 8.73
N LEU A 165 -3.27 17.50 9.20
CA LEU A 165 -4.42 17.11 8.39
C LEU A 165 -4.57 18.03 7.17
N LYS A 166 -4.44 19.35 7.35
CA LYS A 166 -4.48 20.32 6.24
C LYS A 166 -3.36 20.12 5.24
N ALA A 167 -2.16 19.78 5.69
CA ALA A 167 -1.04 19.49 4.80
C ALA A 167 -1.28 18.22 3.96
N ILE A 168 -1.88 17.18 4.55
CA ILE A 168 -2.27 15.97 3.82
C ILE A 168 -3.39 16.29 2.82
N GLU A 169 -4.45 17.00 3.23
CA GLU A 169 -5.55 17.42 2.34
C GLU A 169 -5.05 18.25 1.15
N ALA A 170 -4.07 19.13 1.36
CA ALA A 170 -3.50 19.96 0.30
C ALA A 170 -2.59 19.17 -0.66
N SER A 171 -2.06 18.02 -0.23
CA SER A 171 -1.06 17.25 -1.00
C SER A 171 -1.65 16.06 -1.75
N PHE A 172 -2.85 15.61 -1.40
CA PHE A 172 -3.45 14.39 -1.94
C PHE A 172 -4.87 14.63 -2.45
N ASP A 173 -5.11 14.24 -3.69
CA ASP A 173 -6.41 14.30 -4.35
C ASP A 173 -7.38 13.25 -3.81
N LEU A 174 -6.89 12.10 -3.30
CA LEU A 174 -7.72 11.00 -2.83
C LEU A 174 -7.06 10.19 -1.72
N LEU A 175 -7.74 9.99 -0.59
CA LEU A 175 -7.33 9.03 0.44
C LEU A 175 -8.30 7.86 0.51
N LEU A 176 -7.80 6.67 0.21
CA LEU A 176 -8.52 5.40 0.26
C LEU A 176 -8.52 4.82 1.68
N ILE A 177 -9.47 3.94 1.99
CA ILE A 177 -9.60 3.27 3.30
C ILE A 177 -9.57 1.75 3.10
N SER A 178 -8.59 1.09 3.72
CA SER A 178 -8.39 -0.37 3.57
C SER A 178 -9.59 -1.19 4.02
N GLU A 179 -10.33 -0.73 5.03
CA GLU A 179 -11.54 -1.38 5.55
C GLU A 179 -12.70 -1.35 4.55
N TYR A 180 -12.68 -0.41 3.61
CA TYR A 180 -13.67 -0.24 2.53
C TYR A 180 -12.95 -0.36 1.18
N PHE A 181 -12.20 -1.47 1.01
CA PHE A 181 -11.30 -1.64 -0.13
C PHE A 181 -12.04 -1.60 -1.47
N ASP A 182 -13.20 -2.25 -1.57
CA ASP A 182 -13.96 -2.29 -2.81
C ASP A 182 -14.53 -0.89 -3.15
N GLU A 183 -15.11 -0.18 -2.17
CA GLU A 183 -15.54 1.21 -2.34
C GLU A 183 -14.35 2.12 -2.72
N SER A 184 -13.19 1.87 -2.12
CA SER A 184 -11.95 2.57 -2.44
C SER A 184 -11.50 2.33 -3.88
N MET A 185 -11.62 1.10 -4.40
CA MET A 185 -11.28 0.79 -5.79
C MET A 185 -12.27 1.42 -6.77
N VAL A 186 -13.56 1.48 -6.41
CA VAL A 186 -14.56 2.24 -7.18
C VAL A 186 -14.22 3.72 -7.20
N LEU A 187 -13.90 4.34 -6.06
CA LEU A 187 -13.48 5.74 -6.01
C LEU A 187 -12.20 6.00 -6.83
N LEU A 188 -11.23 5.08 -6.77
CA LEU A 188 -9.99 5.17 -7.54
C LEU A 188 -10.27 5.12 -9.05
N LYS A 189 -11.11 4.16 -9.48
CA LYS A 189 -11.58 4.03 -10.87
C LYS A 189 -12.20 5.32 -11.38
N GLU A 190 -13.13 5.90 -10.62
CA GLU A 190 -13.81 7.15 -11.01
C GLU A 190 -12.85 8.33 -11.06
N THR A 191 -12.00 8.48 -10.03
CA THR A 191 -11.03 9.59 -9.92
C THR A 191 -10.01 9.57 -11.04
N LEU A 192 -9.54 8.39 -11.45
CA LEU A 192 -8.57 8.24 -12.54
C LEU A 192 -9.22 8.07 -13.92
N CYS A 193 -10.55 8.03 -13.99
CA CYS A 193 -11.31 7.74 -15.21
C CYS A 193 -10.82 6.44 -15.87
N TRP A 194 -10.67 5.39 -15.07
CA TRP A 194 -10.28 4.04 -15.50
C TRP A 194 -11.52 3.17 -15.70
N ASP A 195 -11.35 2.06 -16.42
CA ASP A 195 -12.38 1.03 -16.53
C ASP A 195 -12.35 0.06 -15.33
N LEU A 196 -13.34 -0.83 -15.27
CA LEU A 196 -13.45 -1.82 -14.20
C LEU A 196 -12.25 -2.78 -14.16
N ASP A 197 -11.86 -3.30 -15.33
CA ASP A 197 -10.79 -4.30 -15.44
C ASP A 197 -9.41 -3.76 -15.03
N SER A 198 -9.23 -2.43 -15.11
CA SER A 198 -8.04 -1.72 -14.63
C SER A 198 -7.90 -1.75 -13.11
N VAL A 199 -8.99 -1.84 -12.34
CA VAL A 199 -8.97 -1.82 -10.86
C VAL A 199 -9.33 -3.15 -10.20
N VAL A 200 -9.81 -4.14 -10.97
CA VAL A 200 -10.05 -5.50 -10.47
C VAL A 200 -8.72 -6.09 -9.97
N SER A 201 -8.73 -6.73 -8.81
CA SER A 201 -7.52 -7.30 -8.21
C SER A 201 -7.85 -8.51 -7.34
N PHE A 202 -6.86 -9.37 -7.12
CA PHE A 202 -6.88 -10.29 -5.99
C PHE A 202 -6.08 -9.68 -4.84
N PRO A 203 -6.53 -9.82 -3.58
CA PRO A 203 -5.78 -9.22 -2.49
C PRO A 203 -4.41 -9.90 -2.37
N LEU A 204 -3.34 -9.11 -2.40
CA LEU A 204 -1.96 -9.58 -2.28
C LEU A 204 -1.41 -9.28 -0.89
N ASN A 205 -0.39 -10.03 -0.49
CA ASN A 205 0.26 -9.89 0.81
C ASN A 205 -0.74 -10.12 1.98
N ILE A 206 -1.73 -11.01 1.76
CA ILE A 206 -2.71 -11.40 2.77
C ILE A 206 -2.00 -12.21 3.84
N ARG A 207 -2.16 -11.80 5.10
CA ARG A 207 -1.72 -12.61 6.23
C ARG A 207 -2.81 -13.60 6.64
N ASP A 208 -2.39 -14.85 6.81
CA ASP A 208 -3.17 -15.97 7.32
C ASP A 208 -3.83 -15.63 8.68
N SER A 209 -5.11 -15.98 8.84
CA SER A 209 -5.89 -15.69 10.04
C SER A 209 -5.33 -16.37 11.30
N SER A 210 -4.66 -17.52 11.16
CA SER A 210 -4.03 -18.24 12.28
C SER A 210 -2.94 -17.44 13.01
N THR A 211 -2.38 -16.42 12.34
CA THR A 211 -1.38 -15.54 12.94
C THR A 211 -1.97 -14.24 13.50
N ARG A 212 -3.30 -14.08 13.49
CA ARG A 212 -4.02 -12.92 14.05
C ARG A 212 -4.40 -13.19 15.49
N SER A 213 -4.16 -12.22 16.36
CA SER A 213 -4.60 -12.27 17.75
C SER A 213 -5.83 -11.38 17.94
N PRO A 214 -6.89 -11.84 18.63
CA PRO A 214 -7.96 -10.96 19.05
C PRO A 214 -7.41 -9.89 20.00
N LEU A 215 -7.93 -8.66 19.90
CA LEU A 215 -7.54 -7.55 20.74
C LEU A 215 -8.68 -7.27 21.74
N SER A 216 -8.35 -7.16 23.02
CA SER A 216 -9.29 -6.71 24.03
C SER A 216 -9.56 -5.20 23.90
N ASP A 217 -10.69 -4.73 24.41
CA ASP A 217 -11.04 -3.29 24.39
C ASP A 217 -9.96 -2.43 25.07
N SER A 218 -9.37 -2.94 26.16
CA SER A 218 -8.23 -2.29 26.83
C SER A 218 -7.02 -2.14 25.92
N MET A 219 -6.68 -3.17 25.14
CA MET A 219 -5.60 -3.09 24.15
C MET A 219 -5.93 -2.11 23.03
N VAL A 220 -7.19 -2.08 22.56
CA VAL A 220 -7.65 -1.14 21.54
C VAL A 220 -7.40 0.30 21.98
N GLU A 221 -7.80 0.67 23.20
CA GLU A 221 -7.58 2.03 23.72
C GLU A 221 -6.10 2.36 23.94
N LYS A 222 -5.30 1.39 24.42
CA LYS A 222 -3.83 1.55 24.50
C LYS A 222 -3.22 1.81 23.13
N ILE A 223 -3.66 1.10 22.08
CA ILE A 223 -3.16 1.30 20.72
C ILE A 223 -3.55 2.68 20.19
N LYS A 224 -4.80 3.12 20.37
CA LYS A 224 -5.25 4.46 19.96
C LYS A 224 -4.44 5.56 20.65
N LYS A 225 -4.14 5.39 21.94
CA LYS A 225 -3.32 6.34 22.70
C LYS A 225 -1.86 6.33 22.25
N TRP A 226 -1.29 5.16 22.00
CA TRP A 226 0.10 5.02 21.54
C TRP A 226 0.30 5.59 20.12
N ASN A 227 -0.66 5.31 19.22
CA ASN A 227 -0.67 5.75 17.83
C ASN A 227 -1.63 6.94 17.61
N ARG A 228 -1.55 7.94 18.49
CA ARG A 228 -2.52 9.04 18.54
C ARG A 228 -2.55 9.88 17.27
N LEU A 229 -1.42 10.12 16.61
CA LEU A 229 -1.39 10.90 15.36
C LEU A 229 -2.05 10.12 14.22
N ASP A 230 -1.75 8.82 14.11
CA ASP A 230 -2.41 7.93 13.14
C ASP A 230 -3.91 7.83 13.38
N TRP A 231 -4.34 7.84 14.65
CA TRP A 231 -5.77 7.87 15.01
C TRP A 231 -6.45 9.14 14.52
N GLU A 232 -5.84 10.31 14.71
CA GLU A 232 -6.40 11.57 14.21
C GLU A 232 -6.45 11.63 12.68
N ILE A 233 -5.43 11.10 11.99
CA ILE A 233 -5.46 10.94 10.52
C ILE A 233 -6.63 10.05 10.11
N TYR A 234 -6.75 8.87 10.72
CA TYR A 234 -7.77 7.90 10.32
C TYR A 234 -9.20 8.41 10.54
N ILE A 235 -9.52 8.98 11.71
CA ILE A 235 -10.89 9.46 11.98
C ILE A 235 -11.30 10.56 11.00
N HIS A 236 -10.38 11.49 10.70
CA HIS A 236 -10.65 12.60 9.80
C HIS A 236 -10.92 12.10 8.39
N PHE A 237 -10.00 11.29 7.85
CA PHE A 237 -10.10 10.86 6.46
C PHE A 237 -11.12 9.75 6.23
N ASN A 238 -11.46 8.94 7.24
CA ASN A 238 -12.61 8.03 7.17
C ASN A 238 -13.92 8.81 7.04
N LYS A 239 -14.09 9.88 7.83
CA LYS A 239 -15.25 10.77 7.72
C LYS A 239 -15.31 11.41 6.33
N THR A 240 -14.22 12.05 5.88
CA THR A 240 -14.23 12.76 4.59
C THR A 240 -14.36 11.80 3.40
N PHE A 241 -13.91 10.55 3.54
CA PHE A 241 -14.10 9.49 2.54
C PHE A 241 -15.60 9.25 2.28
N TRP A 242 -16.39 9.06 3.34
CA TRP A 242 -17.83 8.86 3.20
C TRP A 242 -18.56 10.11 2.74
N GLU A 243 -18.19 11.29 3.23
CA GLU A 243 -18.73 12.56 2.74
C GLU A 243 -18.50 12.74 1.24
N ARG A 244 -17.32 12.32 0.74
CA ARG A 244 -17.02 12.33 -0.69
C ARG A 244 -17.89 11.35 -1.49
N ILE A 245 -18.07 10.13 -0.99
CA ILE A 245 -18.96 9.15 -1.63
C ILE A 245 -20.38 9.71 -1.73
N ASP A 246 -20.89 10.26 -0.64
CA ASP A 246 -22.25 10.82 -0.57
C ASP A 246 -22.42 11.99 -1.55
N ARG A 247 -21.41 12.85 -1.67
CA ARG A 247 -21.44 14.03 -2.55
C ARG A 247 -21.25 13.70 -4.04
N ASP A 248 -20.27 12.85 -4.38
CA ASP A 248 -19.80 12.72 -5.77
C ASP A 248 -20.42 11.52 -6.51
N ILE A 249 -20.85 10.47 -5.79
CA ILE A 249 -21.31 9.21 -6.39
C ILE A 249 -22.72 8.82 -5.91
N GLY A 250 -22.99 9.00 -4.61
CA GLY A 250 -24.18 8.50 -3.93
C GLY A 250 -24.08 7.02 -3.54
N ARG A 251 -24.65 6.67 -2.37
CA ARG A 251 -24.53 5.31 -1.78
C ARG A 251 -25.10 4.21 -2.66
N GLU A 252 -26.22 4.45 -3.34
CA GLU A 252 -26.84 3.45 -4.20
C GLU A 252 -25.98 3.10 -5.42
N ARG A 253 -25.41 4.13 -6.08
CA ARG A 253 -24.50 3.91 -7.20
C ARG A 253 -23.23 3.21 -6.71
N MET A 254 -22.67 3.64 -5.59
CA MET A 254 -21.50 3.00 -4.98
C MET A 254 -21.72 1.50 -4.77
N GLN A 255 -22.85 1.10 -4.18
CA GLN A 255 -23.18 -0.32 -3.97
C GLN A 255 -23.32 -1.10 -5.29
N ARG A 256 -23.86 -0.49 -6.36
CA ARG A 256 -23.95 -1.14 -7.67
C ARG A 256 -22.56 -1.38 -8.28
N GLU A 257 -21.69 -0.37 -8.23
CA GLU A 257 -20.31 -0.45 -8.75
C GLU A 257 -19.49 -1.47 -7.95
N VAL A 258 -19.63 -1.51 -6.62
CA VAL A 258 -19.00 -2.53 -5.77
C VAL A 258 -19.46 -3.94 -6.14
N ARG A 259 -20.76 -4.16 -6.36
CA ARG A 259 -21.26 -5.46 -6.81
C ARG A 259 -20.68 -5.86 -8.16
N ALA A 260 -20.58 -4.92 -9.11
CA ALA A 260 -19.95 -5.19 -10.40
C ALA A 260 -18.47 -5.56 -10.26
N LEU A 261 -17.73 -4.86 -9.40
CA LEU A 261 -16.34 -5.16 -9.08
C LEU A 261 -16.18 -6.57 -8.48
N GLN A 262 -16.99 -6.91 -7.48
CA GLN A 262 -16.97 -8.22 -6.82
C GLN A 262 -17.34 -9.35 -7.78
N GLN A 263 -18.36 -9.14 -8.63
CA GLN A 263 -18.73 -10.11 -9.66
C GLN A 263 -17.57 -10.35 -10.61
N ARG A 264 -16.92 -9.28 -11.08
CA ARG A 264 -15.79 -9.39 -12.00
C ARG A 264 -14.57 -10.07 -11.34
N GLN A 265 -14.31 -9.79 -10.07
CA GLN A 265 -13.28 -10.50 -9.30
C GLN A 265 -13.59 -12.01 -9.21
N ALA A 266 -14.85 -12.39 -8.95
CA ALA A 266 -15.27 -13.79 -8.89
C ALA A 266 -15.12 -14.50 -10.24
N GLU A 267 -15.52 -13.86 -11.34
CA GLU A 267 -15.31 -14.37 -12.70
C GLU A 267 -13.83 -14.64 -12.98
N LEU A 268 -12.95 -13.67 -12.68
CA LEU A 268 -11.51 -13.85 -12.88
C LEU A 268 -10.93 -14.91 -11.95
N ALA A 269 -11.44 -15.06 -10.72
CA ALA A 269 -11.01 -16.14 -9.83
C ALA A 269 -11.33 -17.51 -10.44
N GLU A 270 -12.52 -17.66 -11.01
CA GLU A 270 -12.94 -18.88 -11.72
C GLU A 270 -12.18 -19.13 -13.03
N ILE A 271 -11.58 -18.10 -13.64
CA ILE A 271 -10.73 -18.29 -14.83
C ILE A 271 -9.30 -18.64 -14.40
N CYS A 272 -8.76 -17.87 -13.46
CA CYS A 272 -7.33 -17.83 -13.21
C CYS A 272 -6.83 -18.79 -12.14
N LEU A 273 -7.61 -19.07 -11.11
CA LEU A 273 -7.08 -19.69 -9.90
C LEU A 273 -7.29 -21.21 -9.89
N GLN A 274 -6.27 -21.93 -9.42
CA GLN A 274 -6.40 -23.33 -9.04
C GLN A 274 -7.04 -23.38 -7.64
N GLY A 275 -8.36 -23.56 -7.61
CA GLY A 275 -9.20 -23.31 -6.43
C GLY A 275 -9.69 -21.87 -6.38
N LYS A 276 -10.64 -21.54 -5.49
CA LYS A 276 -11.25 -20.19 -5.42
C LYS A 276 -10.51 -19.17 -4.55
N GLY A 277 -9.37 -19.54 -3.96
CA GLY A 277 -8.77 -18.74 -2.90
C GLY A 277 -7.25 -18.84 -2.81
N SER A 278 -6.70 -18.02 -1.92
CA SER A 278 -5.29 -18.01 -1.60
C SER A 278 -4.89 -19.27 -0.83
N VAL A 279 -3.65 -19.73 -1.01
CA VAL A 279 -3.08 -20.93 -0.40
C VAL A 279 -1.90 -20.61 0.50
N ALA A 280 -1.55 -21.53 1.40
CA ALA A 280 -0.40 -21.37 2.27
C ALA A 280 0.91 -21.39 1.47
N PRO A 281 2.01 -20.76 1.94
CA PRO A 281 3.28 -20.72 1.23
C PRO A 281 3.81 -22.07 0.76
N LYS A 282 3.62 -23.13 1.57
CA LYS A 282 4.08 -24.50 1.26
C LYS A 282 3.28 -25.18 0.14
N GLU A 283 2.10 -24.67 -0.18
CA GLU A 283 1.19 -25.19 -1.19
C GLU A 283 1.31 -24.46 -2.54
N ILE A 284 2.11 -23.39 -2.59
CA ILE A 284 2.39 -22.64 -3.81
C ILE A 284 3.31 -23.48 -4.70
N LYS A 285 2.82 -23.82 -5.90
CA LYS A 285 3.53 -24.69 -6.85
C LYS A 285 4.58 -23.96 -7.67
N ASP A 286 4.31 -22.70 -8.00
CA ASP A 286 5.23 -21.85 -8.77
C ASP A 286 6.00 -20.94 -7.81
N SER A 287 7.30 -21.21 -7.64
CA SER A 287 8.17 -20.43 -6.75
C SER A 287 8.31 -18.97 -7.16
N SER A 288 8.09 -18.62 -8.44
CA SER A 288 8.10 -17.22 -8.90
C SER A 288 6.90 -16.42 -8.40
N LEU A 289 5.84 -17.09 -7.92
CA LEU A 289 4.66 -16.49 -7.31
C LEU A 289 4.69 -16.50 -5.78
N MET A 290 5.79 -16.97 -5.18
CA MET A 290 5.92 -17.03 -3.73
C MET A 290 6.08 -15.63 -3.13
N PRO A 291 5.14 -15.16 -2.28
CA PRO A 291 5.27 -13.88 -1.60
C PRO A 291 6.43 -13.90 -0.61
N LEU A 292 7.07 -12.75 -0.40
CA LEU A 292 8.07 -12.58 0.65
C LEU A 292 7.47 -12.91 2.02
N GLN A 293 8.05 -13.89 2.70
CA GLN A 293 7.76 -14.18 4.09
C GLN A 293 8.66 -13.32 4.98
N PHE A 294 8.09 -12.69 6.01
CA PHE A 294 8.83 -11.77 6.87
C PHE A 294 8.29 -11.75 8.30
N GLY A 295 9.21 -11.66 9.26
CA GLY A 295 8.90 -11.74 10.69
C GLY A 295 8.13 -13.01 11.05
N SER A 296 7.07 -12.86 11.83
CA SER A 296 6.21 -13.98 12.25
C SER A 296 4.94 -14.09 11.39
N ALA A 297 4.82 -13.28 10.33
CA ALA A 297 3.65 -13.30 9.46
C ALA A 297 3.74 -14.45 8.45
N LYS A 298 2.65 -15.22 8.34
CA LYS A 298 2.46 -16.19 7.25
C LYS A 298 1.67 -15.51 6.14
N ILE A 299 2.33 -15.24 5.01
CA ILE A 299 1.75 -14.51 3.87
C ILE A 299 1.28 -15.50 2.81
N LEU A 300 -0.02 -15.48 2.51
CA LEU A 300 -0.67 -16.35 1.55
C LEU A 300 -0.38 -15.92 0.10
N GLY A 301 -0.42 -16.89 -0.82
CA GLY A 301 -0.25 -16.67 -2.26
C GLY A 301 -1.32 -17.40 -3.08
N TYR A 302 -1.08 -17.57 -4.38
CA TYR A 302 -2.06 -18.16 -5.30
C TYR A 302 -1.40 -19.19 -6.22
N ASN A 303 -2.17 -20.20 -6.60
CA ASN A 303 -1.84 -21.10 -7.70
C ASN A 303 -2.68 -20.75 -8.92
N ILE A 304 -2.06 -20.70 -10.10
CA ILE A 304 -2.77 -20.44 -11.37
C ILE A 304 -3.29 -21.77 -11.91
N ARG A 305 -4.48 -21.75 -12.52
CA ARG A 305 -5.09 -22.89 -13.21
C ARG A 305 -4.20 -23.35 -14.38
N GLN A 306 -4.07 -24.66 -14.55
CA GLN A 306 -3.32 -25.27 -15.65
C GLN A 306 -4.15 -25.33 -16.94
N GLY A 307 -3.48 -25.38 -18.10
CA GLY A 307 -4.14 -25.53 -19.40
C GLY A 307 -4.77 -24.25 -19.96
N LEU A 308 -4.45 -23.08 -19.40
CA LEU A 308 -4.84 -21.79 -19.95
C LEU A 308 -4.07 -21.50 -21.23
N ASP A 309 -4.69 -20.81 -22.18
CA ASP A 309 -3.95 -20.28 -23.34
C ASP A 309 -2.95 -19.20 -22.88
N LYS A 310 -1.91 -18.95 -23.69
CA LYS A 310 -0.81 -18.05 -23.33
C LYS A 310 -1.26 -16.64 -22.94
N LYS A 311 -2.33 -16.11 -23.57
CA LYS A 311 -2.81 -14.75 -23.29
C LYS A 311 -3.52 -14.72 -21.94
N THR A 312 -4.40 -15.68 -21.68
CA THR A 312 -5.12 -15.79 -20.41
C THR A 312 -4.15 -16.09 -19.26
N GLU A 313 -3.19 -17.01 -19.45
CA GLU A 313 -2.18 -17.31 -18.45
C GLU A 313 -1.38 -16.06 -18.05
N ARG A 314 -0.96 -15.25 -19.04
CA ARG A 314 -0.23 -14.00 -18.78
C ARG A 314 -1.05 -13.02 -17.96
N MET A 315 -2.31 -12.81 -18.32
CA MET A 315 -3.23 -11.94 -17.57
C MET A 315 -3.41 -12.44 -16.12
N CYS A 316 -3.66 -13.74 -15.94
CA CYS A 316 -3.81 -14.36 -14.63
C CYS A 316 -2.54 -14.23 -13.79
N ARG A 317 -1.37 -14.41 -14.41
CA ARG A 317 -0.07 -14.23 -13.74
C ARG A 317 0.11 -12.79 -13.26
N GLN A 318 -0.22 -11.80 -14.08
CA GLN A 318 -0.13 -10.39 -13.66
C GLN A 318 -1.01 -10.07 -12.44
N LEU A 319 -2.21 -10.67 -12.34
CA LEU A 319 -3.12 -10.48 -11.20
C LEU A 319 -2.57 -11.02 -9.86
N VAL A 320 -1.76 -12.09 -9.90
CA VAL A 320 -1.30 -12.78 -8.69
C VAL A 320 0.18 -12.56 -8.37
N THR A 321 0.95 -11.93 -9.28
CA THR A 321 2.40 -11.75 -9.09
C THR A 321 2.66 -10.83 -7.89
N PRO A 322 3.43 -11.27 -6.88
CA PRO A 322 3.73 -10.43 -5.73
C PRO A 322 4.61 -9.22 -6.13
N GLU A 323 4.50 -8.18 -5.32
CA GLU A 323 5.08 -6.86 -5.55
C GLU A 323 6.57 -6.87 -5.96
N LEU A 324 7.42 -7.64 -5.26
CA LEU A 324 8.86 -7.63 -5.51
C LEU A 324 9.20 -8.24 -6.88
N GLN A 325 8.55 -9.35 -7.22
CA GLN A 325 8.74 -10.03 -8.48
C GLN A 325 8.23 -9.19 -9.65
N TYR A 326 7.05 -8.58 -9.49
CA TYR A 326 6.49 -7.72 -10.54
C TYR A 326 7.34 -6.45 -10.72
N SER A 327 7.75 -5.81 -9.62
CA SER A 327 8.65 -4.65 -9.66
C SER A 327 9.96 -4.98 -10.37
N SER A 328 10.57 -6.14 -10.08
CA SER A 328 11.80 -6.58 -10.75
C SER A 328 11.59 -6.80 -12.25
N ALA A 329 10.48 -7.44 -12.66
CA ALA A 329 10.16 -7.66 -14.07
C ALA A 329 9.98 -6.34 -14.83
N LEU A 330 9.22 -5.39 -14.27
CA LEU A 330 9.00 -4.08 -14.88
C LEU A 330 10.27 -3.22 -14.91
N TYR A 331 11.11 -3.28 -13.87
CA TYR A 331 12.41 -2.61 -13.86
C TYR A 331 13.30 -3.09 -15.00
N LYS A 332 13.42 -4.42 -15.16
CA LYS A 332 14.20 -5.04 -16.25
C LYS A 332 13.66 -4.62 -17.62
N LYS A 333 12.33 -4.61 -17.79
CA LYS A 333 11.67 -4.15 -19.02
C LYS A 333 11.98 -2.69 -19.33
N GLN A 334 11.93 -1.82 -18.33
CA GLN A 334 12.12 -0.37 -18.53
C GLN A 334 13.57 0.02 -18.80
N PHE A 335 14.53 -0.59 -18.10
CA PHE A 335 15.94 -0.13 -18.11
C PHE A 335 16.94 -1.11 -18.75
N LEU A 336 16.68 -2.41 -18.76
CA LEU A 336 17.66 -3.41 -19.21
C LEU A 336 17.35 -3.99 -20.59
N GLN A 337 16.09 -4.06 -20.99
CA GLN A 337 15.70 -4.55 -22.32
C GLN A 337 16.00 -3.58 -23.46
N LYS A 338 16.43 -2.34 -23.16
CA LYS A 338 16.91 -1.36 -24.17
C LYS A 338 18.42 -1.50 -24.49
N LEU A 339 19.11 -2.45 -23.86
CA LEU A 339 20.56 -2.67 -23.99
C LEU A 339 20.92 -3.93 -24.81
N GLN A 340 19.94 -4.56 -25.45
CA GLN A 340 20.07 -5.65 -26.43
C GLN A 340 19.36 -5.23 -27.71
#